data_AF-A0A9X5C6H1-F1
#
_entry.id   AF-A0A9X5C6H1-F1
#
_cell.length_a   1.000
_cell.length_b   1.000
_cell.length_c   1.000
_cell.angle_alpha   90.00
_cell.angle_beta   90.00
_cell.angle_gamma   90.00
#
_symmetry.space_group_name_H-M   'P 1'
#
loop_
_entity.id
_entity.type
_entity.pdbx_description
1 polymer ?
#
loop_
_entity_poly.entity_id
_entity_poly.type
_entity_poly.pdbx_seq_one_letter_code
_entity_poly.pdbx_strand_id
1 'polypeptide(L)' 'MNTGKVIIETQKERNIEPMAVPGIVVKHHGSFRLGKDAASSVYHAVVMDVVVEMNRKTLTLNPKASMA' A
#
# COMPACT_ATOMS: atom_id res chain seq x y z
N MET A 1 11.21 -16.06 -6.49
CA MET A 1 11.97 -15.04 -5.75
C MET A 1 12.04 -13.73 -6.55
N ASN A 2 10.91 -13.04 -6.77
CA ASN A 2 10.86 -11.83 -7.62
C ASN A 2 10.10 -10.65 -6.99
N THR A 3 9.39 -10.85 -5.87
CA THR A 3 8.55 -9.82 -5.23
C THR A 3 9.32 -8.54 -4.91
N GLY A 4 10.50 -8.66 -4.29
CA GLY A 4 11.34 -7.50 -3.98
C GLY A 4 11.82 -6.75 -5.23
N LYS A 5 12.09 -7.45 -6.34
CA LYS A 5 12.51 -6.82 -7.60
C LYS A 5 11.39 -5.97 -8.19
N VAL A 6 10.18 -6.54 -8.28
CA VAL A 6 8.99 -5.85 -8.80
C VAL A 6 8.61 -4.63 -7.94
N ILE A 7 8.79 -4.73 -6.62
CA ILE A 7 8.59 -3.60 -5.70
C ILE A 7 9.52 -2.43 -6.05
N ILE A 8 10.82 -2.71 -6.18
CA ILE A 8 11.85 -1.69 -6.48
C ILE A 8 11.62 -1.10 -7.88
N GLU A 9 11.29 -1.94 -8.87
CA GLU A 9 10.96 -1.53 -10.23
C GLU A 9 9.77 -0.56 -10.25
N THR A 10 8.66 -0.94 -9.60
CA THR A 10 7.44 -0.12 -9.53
C THR A 10 7.69 1.25 -8.89
N GLN A 11 8.48 1.31 -7.83
CA GLN A 11 8.83 2.58 -7.16
C GLN A 11 9.64 3.50 -8.08
N LYS A 12 10.63 2.94 -8.79
CA LYS A 12 11.46 3.68 -9.74
C LYS A 12 10.64 4.18 -10.93
N GLU A 13 9.82 3.33 -11.54
CA GLU A 13 8.97 3.68 -12.68
C GLU A 13 7.97 4.79 -12.35
N ARG A 14 7.46 4.82 -11.11
CA ARG A 14 6.51 5.83 -10.63
C ARG A 14 7.17 7.04 -10.00
N ASN A 15 8.50 7.09 -9.93
CA ASN A 15 9.28 8.13 -9.26
C ASN A 15 8.82 8.37 -7.80
N ILE A 16 8.63 7.29 -7.05
CA ILE A 16 8.15 7.32 -5.67
C ILE A 16 9.31 7.06 -4.73
N GLU A 17 9.56 8.01 -3.85
CA GLU A 17 10.45 7.80 -2.70
C GLU A 17 9.84 6.78 -1.73
N PRO A 18 10.52 5.66 -1.40
CA PRO A 18 9.92 4.55 -0.64
C PRO A 18 9.33 4.95 0.71
N MET A 19 9.94 5.93 1.39
CA MET A 19 9.47 6.40 2.69
C MET A 19 8.36 7.45 2.60
N ALA A 20 8.15 8.06 1.43
CA ALA A 20 7.03 8.98 1.20
C ALA A 20 5.71 8.21 0.99
N VAL A 21 5.78 7.02 0.40
CA VAL A 21 4.64 6.10 0.25
C VAL A 21 5.02 4.72 0.81
N PRO A 22 4.90 4.52 2.14
CA PRO A 22 5.43 3.34 2.83
C PRO A 22 4.54 2.09 2.71
N GLY A 23 3.64 2.02 1.73
CA GLY A 23 2.70 0.92 1.53
C GLY A 23 2.62 0.48 0.07
N ILE A 24 2.75 -0.82 -0.18
CA ILE A 24 2.77 -1.39 -1.53
C ILE A 24 1.87 -2.62 -1.57
N VAL A 25 1.03 -2.72 -2.60
CA VAL A 25 0.21 -3.91 -2.87
C VAL A 25 0.80 -4.64 -4.07
N VAL A 26 1.17 -5.90 -3.86
CA VAL A 26 1.59 -6.80 -4.94
C VAL A 26 0.40 -7.67 -5.33
N LYS A 27 -0.03 -7.52 -6.58
CA LYS A 27 -1.19 -8.24 -7.14
C LYS A 27 -1.05 -9.75 -6.92
N HIS A 28 -2.11 -10.39 -6.44
CA HIS A 28 -2.18 -11.83 -6.13
C HIS A 28 -1.16 -12.34 -5.09
N HIS A 29 -0.52 -11.45 -4.34
CA HIS A 29 0.43 -11.83 -3.29
C HIS A 29 -0.01 -11.27 -1.95
N GLY A 30 -0.02 -9.95 -1.81
CA GLY A 30 -0.34 -9.31 -0.55
C GLY A 30 0.22 -7.90 -0.49
N SER A 31 0.10 -7.31 0.68
CA SER A 31 0.58 -5.96 0.92
C SER A 31 1.87 -5.96 1.77
N PHE A 32 2.72 -4.97 1.55
CA PHE A 32 3.99 -4.77 2.24
C PHE A 32 4.05 -3.35 2.81
N ARG A 33 4.81 -3.18 3.89
CA ARG A 33 5.04 -1.89 4.54
C ARG A 33 6.50 -1.64 4.77
N LEU A 34 6.88 -0.38 4.65
CA LEU A 34 8.21 0.12 4.96
C LEU A 34 8.11 1.04 6.17
N GLY A 35 9.10 0.99 7.04
CA GLY A 35 9.20 1.83 8.22
C GLY A 35 10.66 2.11 8.50
N LYS A 36 10.91 3.14 9.31
CA LYS A 36 12.27 3.46 9.79
C LYS A 36 12.82 2.35 10.67
N ASP A 37 11.92 1.62 11.32
CA ASP A 37 12.15 0.51 12.22
C ASP A 37 10.96 -0.47 12.15
N ALA A 38 11.02 -1.55 12.94
CA ALA A 38 9.95 -2.55 12.98
C ALA A 38 8.62 -1.97 13.49
N ALA A 39 8.65 -1.12 14.52
CA ALA A 39 7.44 -0.56 15.13
C ALA A 39 6.69 0.36 14.15
N SER A 40 7.40 1.23 13.45
CA SER A 40 6.83 2.09 12.40
C SER A 40 6.31 1.30 11.21
N SER A 41 6.96 0.20 10.84
CA SER A 41 6.46 -0.69 9.77
C SER A 41 5.11 -1.32 10.16
N VAL A 42 4.96 -1.76 11.41
CA VAL A 42 3.70 -2.30 11.94
C VAL A 42 2.64 -1.21 12.03
N TYR A 43 3.00 0.01 12.47
CA TYR A 43 2.08 1.15 12.47
C TYR A 43 1.52 1.43 11.06
N HIS A 44 2.38 1.50 10.03
CA HIS A 44 1.93 1.68 8.65
C HIS A 44 1.07 0.51 8.15
N ALA A 45 1.26 -0.71 8.67
CA ALA A 45 0.41 -1.86 8.35
C ALA A 45 -1.02 -1.61 8.79
N VAL A 46 -1.20 -1.25 10.07
CA VAL A 46 -2.50 -0.95 10.67
C VAL A 46 -3.20 0.20 9.95
N VAL A 47 -2.48 1.31 9.68
CA VAL A 47 -3.05 2.47 8.97
C VAL A 47 -3.62 2.05 7.61
N MET A 48 -2.87 1.30 6.83
CA MET A 48 -3.34 0.89 5.50
C MET A 48 -4.49 -0.11 5.55
N ASP A 49 -4.54 -0.99 6.56
CA ASP A 49 -5.69 -1.91 6.71
C ASP A 49 -6.98 -1.14 7.01
N VAL A 50 -6.90 -0.11 7.87
CA VAL A 50 -8.03 0.79 8.15
C VAL A 50 -8.45 1.55 6.89
N VAL A 51 -7.50 2.06 6.10
CA VAL A 51 -7.80 2.75 4.82
C VAL A 51 -8.46 1.79 3.82
N VAL A 52 -7.99 0.55 3.72
CA VAL A 52 -8.59 -0.47 2.84
C VAL A 52 -10.01 -0.80 3.29
N GLU A 53 -10.26 -0.95 4.59
CA GLU A 53 -11.60 -1.20 5.12
C GLU A 53 -12.57 -0.05 4.79
N MET A 54 -12.14 1.20 5.01
CA MET A 54 -12.91 2.39 4.67
C MET A 54 -13.20 2.45 3.18
N ASN A 55 -12.20 2.25 2.32
CA ASN A 55 -12.39 2.25 0.87
C ASN A 55 -13.36 1.16 0.42
N ARG A 56 -13.26 -0.05 1.00
CA ARG A 56 -14.20 -1.15 0.72
C ARG A 56 -15.63 -0.79 1.11
N LYS A 57 -15.82 -0.20 2.29
CA LYS A 57 -17.14 0.27 2.76
C LYS A 57 -17.70 1.35 1.82
N THR A 58 -16.88 2.33 1.42
CA THR A 58 -17.26 3.38 0.47
C THR A 58 -17.74 2.79 -0.87
N LEU A 59 -16.98 1.87 -1.46
CA LEU A 59 -17.35 1.22 -2.72
C LEU A 59 -18.57 0.31 -2.60
N THR A 60 -18.81 -0.27 -1.42
CA THR A 60 -20.03 -1.05 -1.13
C THR A 60 -21.27 -0.15 -1.13
N LEU A 61 -21.15 1.08 -0.59
CA LEU A 61 -22.25 2.06 -0.55
C LEU A 61 -22.48 2.74 -1.91
N ASN A 62 -21.40 3.09 -2.60
CA ASN A 62 -21.46 3.71 -3.93
C ASN A 62 -20.39 3.08 -4.83
N PRO A 63 -20.76 2.13 -5.71
CA PRO A 63 -19.82 1.50 -6.64
C PRO A 63 -19.17 2.46 -7.64
N LYS A 64 -19.75 3.65 -7.85
CA LYS A 64 -19.22 4.70 -8.72
C LYS A 64 -18.36 5.72 -7.98
N ALA A 65 -18.15 5.56 -6.66
CA ALA A 65 -17.24 6.42 -5.92
C ALA A 65 -15.81 6.22 -6.43
N SER A 66 -15.13 7.33 -6.72
CA SER A 66 -13.73 7.35 -7.10
C SER A 66 -12.98 8.35 -6.25
N MET A 67 -11.67 8.18 -6.15
CA MET A 67 -10.79 9.26 -5.69
C MET A 67 -10.89 10.40 -6.71
N ALA A 68 -11.02 11.64 -6.24
CA ALA A 68 -11.05 12.84 -7.07
C ALA A 68 -9.67 13.15 -7.67
#